data_AF-A0A2D5YSX4-F1
#
_entry.id   AF-A0A2D5YSX4-F1
#
_cell.length_a   1.000
_cell.length_b   1.000
_cell.length_c   1.000
_cell.angle_alpha   90.00
_cell.angle_beta   90.00
_cell.angle_gamma   90.00
#
_symmetry.space_group_name_H-M   'P 1'
#
loop_
_entity.id
_entity.type
_entity.pdbx_description
1 polymer ?
#
loop_
_entity_poly.entity_id
_entity_poly.type
_entity_poly.pdbx_seq_one_letter_code
_entity_poly.pdbx_strand_id
1 'polypeptide(L)'
;MLLTLAVILGGLACYAAGLAAAPWDGSSGCSLLFASSWATALGAFVVALGVASVIAAVPAAAGNPLAGPFVLAMCLGVAAVAGGSIEDWIRTRPTDGSGSGYWVLALETLIWAGLMVLMILVIQVLRQRIAGRIPDVLKRRSEEERGRQAAWMFESLVLKSPQAGDAAPAASGVRLKPFGGVWQQIGLSLVISTVVGGFLILLLMQWMDPGQVIFVPLIAFTAGAVAAHQIVQTRIGIGILLSPLLVGLVGYVVVALTYGNDVTALQAAIYGLPGEGRAPAAVLRAALALPIHYASAGVMGAAMGLGWSQVMFETRIPSASADGEAAASG
;
A
#
# COMPACT_ATOMS: atom_id res chain seq x y z
N MET A 1 -12.73 -15.76 4.67
CA MET A 1 -12.68 -16.01 6.13
C MET A 1 -11.28 -15.79 6.73
N LEU A 2 -10.25 -16.50 6.25
CA LEU A 2 -8.88 -16.40 6.83
C LEU A 2 -8.29 -14.98 6.77
N LEU A 3 -8.46 -14.25 5.66
CA LEU A 3 -8.05 -12.83 5.54
C LEU A 3 -8.74 -11.95 6.59
N THR A 4 -10.05 -12.07 6.75
CA THR A 4 -10.83 -11.29 7.71
C THR A 4 -10.37 -11.55 9.14
N LEU A 5 -10.18 -12.82 9.50
CA LEU A 5 -9.67 -13.19 10.82
C LEU A 5 -8.26 -12.63 11.06
N ALA A 6 -7.40 -12.70 10.04
CA ALA A 6 -6.05 -12.16 10.08
C ALA A 6 -6.04 -10.64 10.32
N VAL A 7 -6.92 -9.90 9.63
CA VAL A 7 -7.10 -8.45 9.83
C VAL A 7 -7.64 -8.14 11.22
N ILE A 8 -8.60 -8.92 11.73
CA ILE A 8 -9.15 -8.70 13.08
C ILE A 8 -8.07 -8.92 14.14
N LEU A 9 -7.37 -10.05 14.10
CA LEU A 9 -6.37 -10.39 15.12
C LEU A 9 -5.14 -9.47 15.06
N GLY A 10 -4.60 -9.23 13.86
CA GLY A 10 -3.48 -8.32 13.68
C GLY A 10 -3.86 -6.86 13.95
N GLY A 11 -5.08 -6.47 13.57
CA GLY A 11 -5.65 -5.15 13.82
C GLY A 11 -5.85 -4.88 15.30
N LEU A 12 -6.31 -5.85 16.08
CA LEU A 12 -6.40 -5.74 17.54
C LEU A 12 -5.02 -5.49 18.20
N ALA A 13 -3.99 -6.20 17.74
CA ALA A 13 -2.63 -5.98 18.24
C ALA A 13 -2.11 -4.57 17.89
N CYS A 14 -2.35 -4.12 16.65
CA CYS A 14 -1.95 -2.79 16.20
C CYS A 14 -2.78 -1.68 16.87
N TYR A 15 -4.07 -1.91 17.12
CA TYR A 15 -4.95 -1.02 17.87
C TYR A 15 -4.44 -0.81 19.31
N ALA A 16 -4.09 -1.90 19.99
CA ALA A 16 -3.51 -1.82 21.33
C ALA A 16 -2.18 -1.05 21.37
N ALA A 17 -1.32 -1.24 20.35
CA ALA A 17 -0.10 -0.44 20.20
C ALA A 17 -0.41 1.04 19.94
N GLY A 18 -1.43 1.34 19.13
CA GLY A 18 -1.92 2.70 18.91
C GLY A 18 -2.37 3.39 20.19
N LEU A 19 -3.17 2.69 21.01
CA LEU A 19 -3.58 3.18 22.33
C LEU A 19 -2.39 3.41 23.27
N ALA A 20 -1.38 2.54 23.25
CA ALA A 20 -0.17 2.70 24.05
C ALA A 20 0.72 3.86 23.58
N ALA A 21 0.63 4.23 22.30
CA ALA A 21 1.35 5.34 21.70
C ALA A 21 0.57 6.67 21.77
N ALA A 22 -0.74 6.63 22.04
CA ALA A 22 -1.55 7.82 22.21
C ALA A 22 -1.08 8.60 23.45
N PRO A 23 -0.89 9.91 23.37
CA PRO A 23 -0.54 10.71 24.52
C PRO A 23 -1.74 10.77 25.50
N TRP A 24 -1.40 10.91 26.77
CA TRP A 24 -2.35 10.99 27.89
C TRP A 24 -3.37 12.12 27.80
N ASP A 25 -3.09 13.17 27.04
CA ASP A 25 -3.96 14.33 26.84
C ASP A 25 -4.97 14.13 25.68
N GLY A 26 -4.93 12.97 25.02
CA GLY A 26 -5.81 12.63 23.89
C GLY A 26 -5.53 13.46 22.63
N SER A 27 -4.42 14.19 22.60
CA SER A 27 -4.26 15.37 21.76
C SER A 27 -3.40 15.14 20.51
N SER A 28 -2.79 13.97 20.34
CA SER A 28 -1.95 13.69 19.17
C SER A 28 -2.39 12.44 18.42
N GLY A 29 -2.63 12.63 17.11
CA GLY A 29 -2.33 11.64 16.07
C GLY A 29 -1.21 10.68 16.49
N CYS A 30 -1.38 9.35 16.43
CA CYS A 30 -0.35 8.34 16.75
C CYS A 30 1.00 8.73 16.16
N SER A 31 1.82 9.43 16.94
CA SER A 31 3.16 9.81 16.58
C SER A 31 4.11 9.13 17.54
N LEU A 32 4.96 8.28 16.98
CA LEU A 32 5.99 7.55 17.71
C LEU A 32 6.90 8.48 18.49
N LEU A 33 7.22 9.64 17.91
CA LEU A 33 8.18 10.58 18.48
C LEU A 33 7.55 11.58 19.45
N PHE A 34 6.21 11.67 19.51
CA PHE A 34 5.47 12.49 20.48
C PHE A 34 4.77 11.69 21.59
N ALA A 35 4.84 10.36 21.55
CA ALA A 35 4.38 9.55 22.65
C ALA A 35 5.12 9.92 23.95
N SER A 36 4.42 9.82 25.09
CA SER A 36 4.97 10.11 26.43
C SER A 36 6.26 9.36 26.71
N SER A 37 6.39 8.16 26.15
CA SER A 37 7.65 7.42 26.01
C SER A 37 7.75 6.87 24.58
N TRP A 38 8.52 7.55 23.74
CA TRP A 38 8.75 7.13 22.34
C TRP A 38 9.30 5.69 22.26
N ALA A 39 10.12 5.28 23.22
CA ALA A 39 10.69 3.94 23.27
C ALA A 39 9.62 2.87 23.56
N THR A 40 8.69 3.17 24.46
CA THR A 40 7.57 2.27 24.79
C THR A 40 6.62 2.16 23.60
N ALA A 41 6.28 3.29 22.96
CA ALA A 41 5.44 3.30 21.76
C ALA A 41 6.07 2.51 20.62
N LEU A 42 7.36 2.76 20.32
CA LEU A 42 8.09 2.02 19.30
C LEU A 42 8.15 0.53 19.62
N GLY A 43 8.45 0.15 20.87
CA GLY A 43 8.46 -1.25 21.31
C GLY A 43 7.10 -1.92 21.13
N ALA A 44 6.02 -1.25 21.52
CA ALA A 44 4.66 -1.76 21.34
C ALA A 44 4.33 -1.98 19.86
N PHE A 45 4.69 -1.04 18.98
CA PHE A 45 4.50 -1.18 17.54
C PHE A 45 5.36 -2.28 16.93
N VAL A 46 6.63 -2.42 17.33
CA VAL A 46 7.49 -3.51 16.84
C VAL A 46 6.89 -4.88 17.19
N VAL A 47 6.40 -5.05 18.43
CA VAL A 47 5.74 -6.29 18.84
C VAL A 47 4.45 -6.52 18.06
N ALA A 48 3.57 -5.51 17.99
CA ALA A 48 2.30 -5.61 17.27
C ALA A 48 2.50 -5.91 15.78
N LEU A 49 3.47 -5.24 15.13
CA LEU A 49 3.83 -5.47 13.73
C LEU A 49 4.45 -6.84 13.51
N GLY A 50 5.23 -7.35 14.47
CA GLY A 50 5.73 -8.72 14.45
C GLY A 50 4.58 -9.74 14.45
N VAL A 51 3.62 -9.58 15.35
CA VAL A 51 2.41 -10.41 15.42
C VAL A 51 1.59 -10.30 14.13
N ALA A 52 1.32 -9.07 13.67
CA ALA A 52 0.58 -8.82 12.44
C ALA A 52 1.28 -9.44 11.22
N SER A 53 2.61 -9.39 11.14
CA SER A 53 3.39 -9.97 10.05
C SER A 53 3.35 -11.49 10.05
N VAL A 54 3.41 -12.14 11.22
CA VAL A 54 3.22 -13.60 11.34
C VAL A 54 1.84 -14.00 10.86
N ILE A 55 0.80 -13.28 11.31
CA ILE A 55 -0.58 -13.52 10.92
C ILE A 55 -0.78 -13.28 9.40
N ALA A 56 -0.20 -12.20 8.86
CA ALA A 56 -0.26 -11.85 7.43
C ALA A 56 0.51 -12.82 6.53
N ALA A 57 1.53 -13.50 7.05
CA ALA A 57 2.27 -14.51 6.30
C ALA A 57 1.44 -15.77 5.99
N VAL A 58 0.42 -16.08 6.80
CA VAL A 58 -0.46 -17.24 6.59
C VAL A 58 -1.29 -17.13 5.29
N PRO A 59 -2.10 -16.07 5.07
CA PRO A 59 -2.80 -15.91 3.79
C PRO A 59 -1.83 -15.72 2.62
N ALA A 60 -0.65 -15.12 2.87
CA ALA A 60 0.37 -14.99 1.84
C ALA A 60 0.95 -16.35 1.39
N ALA A 61 1.09 -17.29 2.33
CA ALA A 61 1.52 -18.66 2.06
C ALA A 61 0.44 -19.51 1.38
N ALA A 62 -0.84 -19.17 1.55
CA ALA A 62 -1.97 -19.85 0.93
C ALA A 62 -2.08 -19.64 -0.60
N GLY A 63 -1.23 -18.77 -1.18
CA GLY A 63 -1.04 -18.70 -2.63
C GLY A 63 -1.05 -17.30 -3.22
N ASN A 64 -1.43 -16.27 -2.47
CA ASN A 64 -1.40 -14.89 -2.94
C ASN A 64 -0.35 -14.06 -2.16
N PRO A 65 0.83 -13.76 -2.74
CA PRO A 65 1.87 -12.98 -2.06
C PRO A 65 1.43 -11.59 -1.60
N LEU A 66 0.45 -10.98 -2.28
CA LEU A 66 -0.04 -9.63 -1.99
C LEU A 66 -1.01 -9.60 -0.80
N ALA A 67 -1.58 -10.75 -0.44
CA ALA A 67 -2.46 -10.86 0.73
C ALA A 67 -1.76 -10.44 2.03
N GLY A 68 -0.47 -10.74 2.16
CA GLY A 68 0.31 -10.38 3.35
C GLY A 68 0.44 -8.86 3.53
N PRO A 69 1.04 -8.13 2.57
CA PRO A 69 1.11 -6.67 2.60
C PRO A 69 -0.26 -6.00 2.76
N PHE A 70 -1.31 -6.53 2.11
CA PHE A 70 -2.68 -6.02 2.28
C PHE A 70 -3.18 -6.16 3.73
N VAL A 71 -3.06 -7.35 4.33
CA VAL A 71 -3.45 -7.58 5.74
C VAL A 71 -2.65 -6.67 6.67
N LEU A 72 -1.33 -6.58 6.48
CA LEU A 72 -0.47 -5.71 7.29
C LEU A 72 -0.92 -4.25 7.21
N ALA A 73 -1.22 -3.75 6.01
CA ALA A 73 -1.67 -2.38 5.79
C ALA A 73 -3.05 -2.13 6.40
N MET A 74 -3.98 -3.09 6.34
CA MET A 74 -5.26 -3.03 7.07
C MET A 74 -5.06 -2.96 8.58
N CYS A 75 -4.18 -3.79 9.15
CA CYS A 75 -3.86 -3.76 10.58
C CYS A 75 -3.29 -2.39 11.01
N LEU A 76 -2.41 -1.81 10.20
CA LEU A 76 -1.90 -0.46 10.41
C LEU A 76 -2.96 0.62 10.24
N GLY A 77 -3.92 0.43 9.34
CA GLY A 77 -5.07 1.33 9.18
C GLY A 77 -5.91 1.37 10.47
N VAL A 78 -6.10 0.24 11.14
CA VAL A 78 -6.76 0.18 12.45
C VAL A 78 -5.96 0.96 13.51
N ALA A 79 -4.63 0.85 13.53
CA ALA A 79 -3.81 1.66 14.42
C ALA A 79 -3.87 3.15 14.10
N ALA A 80 -3.92 3.52 12.82
CA ALA A 80 -4.03 4.89 12.38
C ALA A 80 -5.34 5.54 12.86
N VAL A 81 -6.45 4.79 12.80
CA VAL A 81 -7.75 5.23 13.36
C VAL A 81 -7.68 5.46 14.88
N ALA A 82 -6.95 4.59 15.61
CA ALA A 82 -6.74 4.77 17.05
C ALA A 82 -5.90 6.02 17.38
N GLY A 83 -5.11 6.48 16.42
CA GLY A 83 -4.16 7.56 16.64
C GLY A 83 -4.76 8.95 16.71
N GLY A 84 -5.93 9.20 16.15
CA GLY A 84 -6.48 10.55 16.06
C GLY A 84 -6.02 11.30 14.80
N SER A 85 -6.42 12.57 14.69
CA SER A 85 -6.24 13.34 13.46
C SER A 85 -4.94 14.15 13.44
N ILE A 86 -4.48 14.52 12.24
CA ILE A 86 -3.41 15.53 12.09
C ILE A 86 -3.84 16.90 12.63
N GLU A 87 -5.13 17.20 12.54
CA GLU A 87 -5.66 18.49 12.98
C GLU A 87 -5.48 18.66 14.49
N ASP A 88 -5.74 17.59 15.25
CA ASP A 88 -5.47 17.57 16.69
C ASP A 88 -3.99 17.82 16.98
N TRP A 89 -3.09 17.18 16.22
CA TRP A 89 -1.64 17.40 16.32
C TRP A 89 -1.25 18.86 16.03
N ILE A 90 -1.86 19.51 15.02
CA ILE A 90 -1.56 20.91 14.67
C ILE A 90 -2.06 21.87 15.75
N ARG A 91 -3.24 21.60 16.34
CA ARG A 91 -3.86 22.46 17.36
C ARG A 91 -3.14 22.42 18.70
N THR A 92 -2.47 21.33 19.01
CA THR A 92 -1.83 21.10 20.33
C THR A 92 -0.38 21.56 20.35
N ARG A 93 0.17 21.97 19.21
CA ARG A 93 1.54 22.47 19.11
C ARG A 93 1.66 23.90 19.63
N PRO A 94 2.65 24.18 20.51
CA PRO A 94 2.93 25.54 20.94
C PRO A 94 3.38 26.39 19.75
N THR A 95 2.83 27.60 19.65
CA THR A 95 3.09 28.58 18.57
C THR A 95 4.42 29.32 18.74
N ASP A 96 5.15 29.08 19.82
CA ASP A 96 6.38 29.79 20.18
C ASP A 96 7.61 29.36 19.37
N GLY A 97 7.44 28.46 18.40
CA GLY A 97 8.51 27.97 17.52
C GLY A 97 9.57 27.12 18.23
N SER A 98 9.39 26.83 19.52
CA SER A 98 10.34 26.03 20.33
C SER A 98 10.18 24.52 20.12
N GLY A 99 9.09 24.10 19.48
CA GLY A 99 8.78 22.70 19.20
C GLY A 99 9.52 22.16 17.97
N SER A 100 9.96 20.91 18.07
CA SER A 100 10.57 20.16 16.96
C SER A 100 9.63 20.12 15.74
N GLY A 101 9.98 20.83 14.67
CA GLY A 101 9.09 21.13 13.54
C GLY A 101 8.75 19.93 12.65
N TYR A 102 8.29 20.20 11.42
CA TYR A 102 7.88 19.20 10.42
C TYR A 102 8.99 18.20 10.06
N TRP A 103 10.24 18.53 10.33
CA TRP A 103 11.36 17.59 10.26
C TRP A 103 11.15 16.33 11.08
N VAL A 104 10.44 16.41 12.21
CA VAL A 104 10.10 15.23 13.01
C VAL A 104 9.09 14.34 12.30
N LEU A 105 8.08 14.91 11.63
CA LEU A 105 7.13 14.14 10.83
C LEU A 105 7.80 13.51 9.61
N ALA A 106 8.75 14.21 8.98
CA ALA A 106 9.57 13.65 7.92
C ALA A 106 10.41 12.46 8.42
N LEU A 107 11.10 12.63 9.56
CA LEU A 107 11.87 11.56 10.21
C LEU A 107 10.98 10.38 10.60
N GLU A 108 9.81 10.64 11.17
CA GLU A 108 8.84 9.63 11.52
C GLU A 108 8.33 8.88 10.28
N THR A 109 8.12 9.57 9.16
CA THR A 109 7.80 8.93 7.87
C THR A 109 8.90 7.99 7.41
N LEU A 110 10.17 8.35 7.60
CA LEU A 110 11.30 7.45 7.31
C LEU A 110 11.31 6.23 8.24
N ILE A 111 10.98 6.40 9.52
CA ILE A 111 10.87 5.29 10.48
C ILE A 111 9.76 4.33 10.04
N TRP A 112 8.56 4.85 9.74
CA TRP A 112 7.45 4.05 9.25
C TRP A 112 7.77 3.37 7.92
N ALA A 113 8.47 4.05 7.01
CA ALA A 113 8.94 3.46 5.76
C ALA A 113 9.90 2.29 5.99
N GLY A 114 10.88 2.47 6.88
CA GLY A 114 11.82 1.42 7.27
C GLY A 114 11.12 0.22 7.91
N LEU A 115 10.19 0.46 8.83
CA LEU A 115 9.37 -0.57 9.45
C LEU A 115 8.54 -1.33 8.42
N MET A 116 7.91 -0.63 7.47
CA MET A 116 7.11 -1.26 6.42
C MET A 116 7.94 -2.15 5.50
N VAL A 117 9.11 -1.67 5.04
CA VAL A 117 10.05 -2.48 4.26
C VAL A 117 10.45 -3.73 5.04
N LEU A 118 10.83 -3.56 6.31
CA LEU A 118 11.23 -4.67 7.17
C LEU A 118 10.10 -5.69 7.32
N MET A 119 8.87 -5.26 7.57
CA MET A 119 7.72 -6.16 7.73
C MET A 119 7.37 -6.88 6.43
N ILE A 120 7.45 -6.22 5.27
CA ILE A 120 7.28 -6.89 3.97
C ILE A 120 8.33 -7.98 3.78
N LEU A 121 9.60 -7.72 4.11
CA LEU A 121 10.66 -8.72 4.03
C LEU A 121 10.41 -9.89 4.98
N VAL A 122 10.01 -9.62 6.23
CA VAL A 122 9.64 -10.64 7.21
C VAL A 122 8.48 -11.51 6.69
N ILE A 123 7.44 -10.90 6.14
CA ILE A 123 6.30 -11.61 5.54
C ILE A 123 6.78 -12.52 4.40
N GLN A 124 7.68 -12.07 3.51
CA GLN A 124 8.19 -12.90 2.42
C GLN A 124 9.00 -14.09 2.95
N VAL A 125 9.86 -13.89 3.95
CA VAL A 125 10.65 -14.96 4.58
C VAL A 125 9.73 -15.97 5.27
N LEU A 126 8.78 -15.50 6.07
CA LEU A 126 7.82 -16.35 6.76
C LEU A 126 6.94 -17.12 5.78
N ARG A 127 6.47 -16.47 4.72
CA ARG A 127 5.71 -17.09 3.64
C ARG A 127 6.46 -18.28 3.04
N GLN A 128 7.74 -18.10 2.66
CA GLN A 128 8.55 -19.19 2.10
C GLN A 128 8.68 -20.36 3.08
N ARG A 129 8.93 -20.07 4.37
CA ARG A 129 9.03 -21.09 5.42
C ARG A 129 7.71 -21.83 5.66
N ILE A 130 6.58 -21.12 5.69
CA ILE A 130 5.26 -21.71 5.88
C ILE A 130 4.88 -22.56 4.66
N ALA A 131 5.07 -22.03 3.44
CA ALA A 131 4.75 -22.74 2.20
C ALA A 131 5.53 -24.07 2.05
N GLY A 132 6.79 -24.09 2.51
CA GLY A 132 7.60 -25.32 2.55
C GLY A 132 7.09 -26.38 3.53
N ARG A 133 6.28 -26.00 4.53
CA ARG A 133 5.71 -26.91 5.53
C ARG A 133 4.27 -27.32 5.24
N ILE A 134 3.60 -26.68 4.27
CA ILE A 134 2.26 -27.09 3.86
C ILE A 134 2.37 -28.46 3.18
N PRO A 135 1.72 -29.51 3.71
CA PRO A 135 1.82 -30.86 3.15
C PRO A 135 1.36 -30.86 1.70
N ASP A 136 2.07 -31.60 0.85
CA ASP A 136 1.84 -31.61 -0.60
C ASP A 136 0.41 -32.03 -0.99
N VAL A 137 -0.30 -32.73 -0.11
CA VAL A 137 -1.72 -33.08 -0.25
C VAL A 137 -2.61 -31.83 -0.37
N LEU A 138 -2.34 -30.80 0.43
CA LEU A 138 -3.09 -29.53 0.35
C LEU A 138 -2.75 -28.74 -0.91
N LYS A 139 -1.50 -28.82 -1.37
CA LYS A 139 -1.09 -28.20 -2.65
C LYS A 139 -1.83 -28.86 -3.81
N ARG A 140 -1.83 -30.19 -3.88
CA ARG A 140 -2.54 -30.96 -4.91
C ARG A 140 -4.03 -30.62 -4.94
N ARG A 141 -4.69 -30.57 -3.78
CA ARG A 141 -6.10 -30.19 -3.70
C ARG A 141 -6.35 -28.78 -4.23
N SER A 142 -5.49 -27.81 -3.91
CA SER A 142 -5.61 -26.45 -4.40
C SER A 142 -5.38 -26.34 -5.92
N GLU A 143 -4.47 -27.15 -6.47
CA GLU A 143 -4.22 -27.23 -7.92
C GLU A 143 -5.40 -27.87 -8.63
N GLU A 144 -5.99 -28.92 -8.05
CA GLU A 144 -7.18 -29.58 -8.56
C GLU A 144 -8.39 -28.63 -8.59
N GLU A 145 -8.61 -27.86 -7.51
CA GLU A 145 -9.67 -26.85 -7.42
C GLU A 145 -9.46 -25.72 -8.43
N ARG A 146 -8.22 -25.25 -8.63
CA ARG A 146 -7.88 -24.26 -9.68
C ARG A 146 -8.13 -24.83 -11.07
N GLY A 147 -7.77 -26.09 -11.31
CA GLY A 147 -8.04 -26.79 -12.57
C GLY A 147 -9.53 -26.86 -12.87
N ARG A 148 -10.36 -27.21 -11.88
CA ARG A 148 -11.83 -27.22 -12.02
C ARG A 148 -12.41 -25.83 -12.27
N GLN A 149 -11.93 -24.80 -11.56
CA GLN A 149 -12.37 -23.42 -11.80
C GLN A 149 -12.00 -22.93 -13.21
N ALA A 150 -10.79 -23.23 -13.67
CA ALA A 150 -10.35 -22.85 -15.02
C ALA A 150 -11.19 -23.57 -16.09
N ALA A 151 -11.44 -24.88 -15.92
CA ALA A 151 -12.29 -25.65 -16.82
C ALA A 151 -13.72 -25.07 -16.88
N TRP A 152 -14.31 -24.75 -15.72
CA TRP A 152 -15.65 -24.16 -15.65
C TRP A 152 -15.72 -22.76 -16.28
N MET A 153 -14.70 -21.91 -16.06
CA MET A 153 -14.62 -20.61 -16.72
C MET A 153 -14.51 -20.75 -18.24
N PHE A 154 -13.68 -21.68 -18.72
CA PHE A 154 -13.54 -21.95 -20.15
C PHE A 154 -14.85 -22.44 -20.77
N GLU A 155 -15.50 -23.41 -20.14
CA GLU A 155 -16.81 -23.94 -20.59
C GLU A 155 -17.87 -22.82 -20.62
N SER A 156 -17.92 -21.97 -19.60
CA SER A 156 -18.86 -20.83 -19.56
C SER A 156 -18.57 -19.76 -20.62
N LEU A 157 -17.31 -19.54 -21.00
CA LEU A 157 -16.90 -18.62 -22.06
C LEU A 157 -17.17 -19.19 -23.45
N VAL A 158 -16.89 -20.48 -23.66
CA VAL A 158 -17.14 -21.18 -24.93
C VAL A 158 -18.65 -21.30 -25.20
N LEU A 159 -19.44 -21.68 -24.20
CA LEU A 159 -20.89 -21.81 -24.36
C LEU A 159 -21.61 -20.46 -24.50
N LYS A 160 -21.02 -19.36 -24.03
CA LYS A 160 -21.56 -18.00 -24.21
C LYS A 160 -20.98 -17.23 -25.38
N SER A 161 -20.04 -17.80 -26.12
CA SER A 161 -19.58 -17.22 -27.37
C SER A 161 -20.64 -17.53 -28.45
N PRO A 162 -21.52 -16.59 -28.83
CA PRO A 162 -22.33 -16.78 -30.03
C PRO A 162 -21.37 -17.08 -31.18
N GLN A 163 -21.70 -18.10 -31.99
CA GLN A 163 -20.91 -18.57 -33.14
C GLN A 163 -20.42 -17.38 -33.98
N ALA A 164 -19.21 -16.90 -33.67
CA ALA A 164 -18.53 -15.88 -34.43
C ALA A 164 -17.85 -16.62 -35.58
N GLY A 165 -18.51 -16.61 -36.73
CA GLY A 165 -17.96 -17.16 -37.96
C GLY A 165 -16.57 -16.60 -38.24
N ASP A 166 -15.62 -17.51 -38.40
CA ASP A 166 -14.51 -17.49 -39.35
C ASP A 166 -13.89 -16.11 -39.65
N ALA A 167 -13.29 -15.50 -38.64
CA ALA A 167 -12.20 -14.56 -38.85
C ALA A 167 -11.29 -14.58 -37.63
N ALA A 168 -10.31 -15.49 -37.63
CA ALA A 168 -9.24 -15.50 -36.63
C ALA A 168 -8.48 -14.17 -36.72
N PRO A 169 -8.58 -13.27 -35.72
CA PRO A 169 -7.76 -12.08 -35.72
C PRO A 169 -6.32 -12.54 -35.56
N ALA A 170 -5.48 -12.21 -36.52
CA ALA A 170 -4.04 -12.38 -36.43
C ALA A 170 -3.56 -11.61 -35.18
N ALA A 171 -3.43 -12.34 -34.07
CA ALA A 171 -2.98 -11.80 -32.80
C ALA A 171 -1.48 -11.47 -32.93
N SER A 172 -1.19 -10.31 -33.51
CA SER A 172 0.14 -9.70 -33.50
C SER A 172 0.42 -9.20 -32.08
N GLY A 173 0.61 -10.15 -31.16
CA GLY A 173 1.08 -9.87 -29.82
C GLY A 173 2.50 -9.34 -29.92
N VAL A 174 2.65 -8.02 -29.99
CA VAL A 174 3.92 -7.34 -29.77
C VAL A 174 4.33 -7.64 -28.34
N ARG A 175 5.06 -8.74 -28.14
CA ARG A 175 5.79 -8.99 -26.90
C ARG A 175 6.88 -7.95 -26.82
N LEU A 176 6.60 -6.86 -26.13
CA LEU A 176 7.60 -5.90 -25.71
C LEU A 176 8.69 -6.70 -24.97
N LYS A 177 9.94 -6.60 -25.45
CA LYS A 177 11.07 -7.19 -24.73
C LYS A 177 11.06 -6.64 -23.31
N PRO A 178 11.28 -7.48 -22.28
CA PRO A 178 11.33 -7.01 -20.90
C PRO A 178 12.36 -5.88 -20.81
N PHE A 179 11.88 -4.68 -20.45
CA PHE A 179 12.74 -3.52 -20.29
C PHE A 179 13.63 -3.73 -19.06
N GLY A 180 14.95 -3.71 -19.28
CA GLY A 180 15.94 -3.49 -18.24
C GLY A 180 16.17 -4.61 -17.23
N GLY A 181 17.17 -4.39 -16.36
CA GLY A 181 17.40 -5.22 -15.18
C GLY A 181 16.31 -5.02 -14.12
N VAL A 182 16.25 -5.94 -13.15
CA VAL A 182 15.25 -5.91 -12.04
C VAL A 182 15.17 -4.55 -11.34
N TRP A 183 16.31 -3.89 -11.12
CA TRP A 183 16.36 -2.57 -10.49
C TRP A 183 15.72 -1.47 -11.32
N GLN A 184 15.81 -1.54 -12.64
CA GLN A 184 15.16 -0.59 -13.54
C GLN A 184 13.64 -0.76 -13.51
N GLN A 185 13.16 -2.00 -13.44
CA GLN A 185 11.72 -2.28 -13.30
C GLN A 185 11.17 -1.80 -11.95
N ILE A 186 11.90 -2.03 -10.86
CA ILE A 186 11.55 -1.51 -9.53
C ILE A 186 11.50 0.02 -9.56
N GLY A 187 12.55 0.67 -10.09
CA GLY A 187 12.62 2.13 -10.17
C GLY A 187 11.50 2.73 -11.02
N LEU A 188 11.23 2.16 -12.21
CA LEU A 188 10.21 2.67 -13.11
C LEU A 188 8.80 2.51 -12.53
N SER A 189 8.50 1.34 -11.93
CA SER A 189 7.19 1.11 -11.31
C SER A 189 6.95 1.98 -10.07
N LEU A 190 8.00 2.25 -9.28
CA LEU A 190 7.98 3.23 -8.19
C LEU A 190 7.64 4.62 -8.72
N VAL A 191 8.37 5.11 -9.74
CA VAL A 191 8.15 6.44 -10.31
C VAL A 191 6.73 6.59 -10.85
N ILE A 192 6.26 5.64 -11.66
CA ILE A 192 4.91 5.71 -12.24
C ILE A 192 3.85 5.73 -11.13
N SER A 193 3.94 4.83 -10.16
CA SER A 193 2.96 4.75 -9.06
C SER A 193 2.99 6.00 -8.19
N THR A 194 4.17 6.57 -7.92
CA THR A 194 4.35 7.83 -7.18
C THR A 194 3.76 9.02 -7.93
N VAL A 195 4.01 9.13 -9.25
CA VAL A 195 3.49 10.24 -10.06
C VAL A 195 1.97 10.18 -10.16
N VAL A 196 1.41 9.02 -10.51
CA VAL A 196 -0.04 8.85 -10.66
C VAL A 196 -0.74 8.99 -9.31
N GLY A 197 -0.26 8.28 -8.28
CA GLY A 197 -0.84 8.34 -6.93
C GLY A 197 -0.71 9.73 -6.31
N GLY A 198 0.47 10.36 -6.41
CA GLY A 198 0.70 11.71 -5.91
C GLY A 198 -0.19 12.73 -6.62
N PHE A 199 -0.29 12.68 -7.95
CA PHE A 199 -1.17 13.56 -8.71
C PHE A 199 -2.65 13.40 -8.33
N LEU A 200 -3.12 12.16 -8.19
CA LEU A 200 -4.51 11.91 -7.75
C LEU A 200 -4.77 12.39 -6.33
N ILE A 201 -3.80 12.27 -5.41
CA ILE A 201 -3.92 12.85 -4.06
C ILE A 201 -4.08 14.37 -4.15
N LEU A 202 -3.27 15.04 -4.97
CA LEU A 202 -3.35 16.50 -5.16
C LEU A 202 -4.72 16.95 -5.70
N LEU A 203 -5.36 16.13 -6.54
CA LEU A 203 -6.68 16.42 -7.10
C LEU A 203 -7.84 16.12 -6.15
N LEU A 204 -7.77 14.98 -5.45
CA LEU A 204 -8.88 14.42 -4.69
C LEU A 204 -8.90 14.89 -3.23
N MET A 205 -7.75 15.23 -2.64
CA MET A 205 -7.65 15.66 -1.26
C MET A 205 -8.04 17.14 -1.14
N GLN A 206 -9.33 17.40 -0.96
CA GLN A 206 -9.88 18.75 -0.87
C GLN A 206 -10.07 19.21 0.57
N TRP A 207 -10.41 18.29 1.46
CA TRP A 207 -10.75 18.55 2.86
C TRP A 207 -9.87 17.73 3.80
N MET A 208 -9.78 18.17 5.04
CA MET A 208 -9.01 17.49 6.10
C MET A 208 -9.82 16.46 6.87
N ASP A 209 -10.97 16.04 6.33
CA ASP A 209 -11.79 15.04 6.98
C ASP A 209 -11.00 13.73 7.13
N PRO A 210 -11.03 13.08 8.32
CA PRO A 210 -10.32 11.82 8.55
C PRO A 210 -10.63 10.75 7.49
N GLY A 211 -11.86 10.75 6.97
CA GLY A 211 -12.26 9.90 5.85
C GLY A 211 -11.44 10.18 4.59
N GLN A 212 -11.27 11.43 4.18
CA GLN A 212 -10.49 11.77 2.98
C GLN A 212 -9.01 11.40 3.14
N VAL A 213 -8.44 11.67 4.33
CA VAL A 213 -7.03 11.36 4.65
C VAL A 213 -6.70 9.87 4.50
N ILE A 214 -7.69 8.98 4.65
CA ILE A 214 -7.53 7.53 4.49
C ILE A 214 -7.97 7.08 3.09
N PHE A 215 -9.19 7.43 2.67
CA PHE A 215 -9.77 6.93 1.41
C PHE A 215 -9.09 7.50 0.17
N VAL A 216 -8.65 8.76 0.19
CA VAL A 216 -7.98 9.37 -0.98
C VAL A 216 -6.65 8.69 -1.27
N PRO A 217 -5.71 8.51 -0.32
CA PRO A 217 -4.50 7.73 -0.58
C PRO A 217 -4.79 6.29 -1.01
N LEU A 218 -5.77 5.62 -0.40
CA LEU A 218 -6.16 4.27 -0.81
C LEU A 218 -6.54 4.23 -2.30
N ILE A 219 -7.45 5.11 -2.74
CA ILE A 219 -7.93 5.13 -4.12
C ILE A 219 -6.80 5.54 -5.08
N ALA A 220 -6.07 6.59 -4.73
CA ALA A 220 -4.99 7.13 -5.53
C ALA A 220 -3.87 6.10 -5.78
N PHE A 221 -3.42 5.42 -4.74
CA PHE A 221 -2.39 4.39 -4.87
C PHE A 221 -2.91 3.07 -5.45
N THR A 222 -4.22 2.79 -5.34
CA THR A 222 -4.84 1.70 -6.12
C THR A 222 -4.71 1.98 -7.62
N ALA A 223 -5.11 3.17 -8.07
CA ALA A 223 -5.00 3.56 -9.47
C ALA A 223 -3.54 3.63 -9.94
N GLY A 224 -2.65 4.20 -9.12
CA GLY A 224 -1.21 4.28 -9.40
C GLY A 224 -0.57 2.90 -9.55
N ALA A 225 -0.91 1.95 -8.68
CA ALA A 225 -0.45 0.58 -8.76
C ALA A 225 -0.95 -0.16 -10.00
N VAL A 226 -2.23 0.01 -10.36
CA VAL A 226 -2.79 -0.56 -11.60
C VAL A 226 -2.03 -0.01 -12.81
N ALA A 227 -1.85 1.31 -12.90
CA ALA A 227 -1.14 1.94 -14.01
C ALA A 227 0.32 1.47 -14.12
N ALA A 228 1.04 1.44 -12.99
CA ALA A 228 2.43 0.99 -12.94
C ALA A 228 2.58 -0.49 -13.34
N HIS A 229 1.66 -1.36 -12.88
CA HIS A 229 1.69 -2.78 -13.24
C HIS A 229 1.36 -3.00 -14.72
N GLN A 230 0.44 -2.24 -15.30
CA GLN A 230 0.11 -2.32 -16.72
C GLN A 230 1.29 -1.95 -17.63
N ILE A 231 2.05 -0.92 -17.25
CA ILE A 231 3.14 -0.40 -18.08
C ILE A 231 4.40 -1.26 -17.95
N VAL A 232 4.79 -1.63 -16.72
CA VAL A 232 6.09 -2.26 -16.46
C VAL A 232 5.99 -3.79 -16.32
N GLN A 233 4.79 -4.33 -16.09
CA GLN A 233 4.55 -5.77 -15.88
C GLN A 233 5.51 -6.39 -14.86
N THR A 234 5.73 -5.69 -13.72
CA THR A 234 6.69 -6.15 -12.73
C THR A 234 6.22 -7.42 -12.04
N ARG A 235 7.10 -8.42 -11.96
CA ARG A 235 6.92 -9.56 -11.05
C ARG A 235 7.11 -9.17 -9.59
N ILE A 236 7.91 -8.13 -9.36
CA ILE A 236 8.28 -7.61 -8.03
C ILE A 236 7.54 -6.29 -7.81
N GLY A 237 6.46 -6.35 -7.04
CA GLY A 237 5.63 -5.19 -6.70
C GLY A 237 6.25 -4.22 -5.68
N ILE A 238 7.52 -4.40 -5.27
CA ILE A 238 8.14 -3.60 -4.21
C ILE A 238 8.15 -2.11 -4.55
N GLY A 239 8.52 -1.74 -5.78
CA GLY A 239 8.53 -0.32 -6.19
C GLY A 239 7.15 0.33 -6.01
N ILE A 240 6.09 -0.39 -6.38
CA ILE A 240 4.71 0.07 -6.24
C ILE A 240 4.33 0.18 -4.75
N LEU A 241 4.70 -0.79 -3.92
CA LEU A 241 4.42 -0.76 -2.48
C LEU A 241 5.17 0.35 -1.72
N LEU A 242 6.31 0.83 -2.24
CA LEU A 242 7.08 1.94 -1.65
C LEU A 242 6.61 3.32 -2.12
N SER A 243 5.83 3.39 -3.20
CA SER A 243 5.37 4.66 -3.77
C SER A 243 4.63 5.60 -2.79
N PRO A 244 3.80 5.11 -1.85
CA PRO A 244 3.11 5.99 -0.91
C PRO A 244 4.03 6.68 0.09
N LEU A 245 5.07 5.96 0.52
CA LEU A 245 6.07 6.48 1.44
C LEU A 245 6.89 7.58 0.79
N LEU A 246 7.22 7.43 -0.50
CA LEU A 246 7.93 8.45 -1.26
C LEU A 246 7.09 9.73 -1.42
N VAL A 247 5.79 9.59 -1.72
CA VAL A 247 4.88 10.76 -1.79
C VAL A 247 4.77 11.46 -0.45
N GLY A 248 4.58 10.71 0.65
CA GLY A 248 4.53 11.27 1.99
C GLY A 248 5.84 12.00 2.35
N LEU A 249 6.99 11.37 2.12
CA LEU A 249 8.30 11.94 2.40
C LEU A 249 8.53 13.25 1.63
N VAL A 250 8.25 13.27 0.33
CA VAL A 250 8.39 14.48 -0.48
C VAL A 250 7.45 15.58 0.02
N GLY A 251 6.20 15.25 0.34
CA GLY A 251 5.24 16.18 0.92
C GLY A 251 5.77 16.82 2.21
N TYR A 252 6.25 16.00 3.15
CA TYR A 252 6.80 16.49 4.42
C TYR A 252 8.07 17.32 4.24
N VAL A 253 8.98 16.93 3.35
CA VAL A 253 10.19 17.71 3.05
C VAL A 253 9.82 19.06 2.44
N VAL A 254 8.86 19.11 1.50
CA VAL A 254 8.40 20.37 0.91
C VAL A 254 7.78 21.29 1.97
N VAL A 255 6.93 20.77 2.86
CA VAL A 255 6.37 21.57 3.96
C VAL A 255 7.45 22.05 4.91
N ALA A 256 8.39 21.18 5.30
CA ALA A 256 9.48 21.54 6.18
C ALA A 256 10.39 22.62 5.58
N LEU A 257 10.67 22.56 4.27
CA LEU A 257 11.46 23.57 3.58
C LEU A 257 10.69 24.89 3.37
N THR A 258 9.37 24.83 3.19
CA THR A 258 8.55 26.03 2.92
C THR A 258 8.21 26.81 4.18
N TYR A 259 7.88 26.12 5.27
CA TYR A 259 7.38 26.73 6.51
C TYR A 259 8.37 26.62 7.66
N GLY A 260 9.40 25.77 7.57
CA GLY A 260 10.37 25.59 8.63
C GLY A 260 9.71 25.14 9.94
N ASN A 261 9.87 25.96 10.98
CA ASN A 261 9.23 25.77 12.29
C ASN A 261 8.06 26.75 12.53
N ASP A 262 7.65 27.52 11.51
CA ASP A 262 6.57 28.50 11.63
C ASP A 262 5.19 27.81 11.52
N VAL A 263 4.72 27.30 12.65
CA VAL A 263 3.42 26.63 12.79
C VAL A 263 2.27 27.59 12.49
N THR A 264 2.44 28.90 12.74
CA THR A 264 1.40 29.90 12.52
C THR A 264 1.19 30.15 11.03
N ALA A 265 2.26 30.33 10.25
CA ALA A 265 2.17 30.38 8.78
C ALA A 265 1.58 29.08 8.21
N LEU A 266 1.95 27.97 8.83
CA LEU A 266 1.32 26.65 8.77
C LEU A 266 -0.21 26.66 8.76
N GLN A 267 -0.73 26.97 9.94
CA GLN A 267 -2.16 27.01 10.21
C GLN A 267 -2.86 28.01 9.28
N ALA A 268 -2.24 29.17 9.02
CA ALA A 268 -2.80 30.15 8.10
C ALA A 268 -2.98 29.59 6.69
N ALA A 269 -1.98 28.88 6.15
CA ALA A 269 -2.05 28.28 4.83
C ALA A 269 -3.05 27.11 4.75
N ILE A 270 -3.22 26.35 5.83
CA ILE A 270 -4.16 25.22 5.90
C ILE A 270 -5.61 25.72 5.97
N TYR A 271 -5.88 26.67 6.86
CA TYR A 271 -7.23 27.18 7.13
C TYR A 271 -7.64 28.33 6.22
N GLY A 272 -6.80 28.68 5.24
CA GLY A 272 -7.09 29.72 4.25
C GLY A 272 -7.19 31.11 4.88
N LEU A 273 -6.46 31.37 5.97
CA LEU A 273 -6.40 32.70 6.56
C LEU A 273 -5.68 33.67 5.60
N PRO A 274 -6.18 34.91 5.46
CA PRO A 274 -5.60 35.88 4.55
C PRO A 274 -4.20 36.28 5.01
N GLY A 275 -3.17 35.80 4.31
CA GLY A 275 -1.77 36.11 4.58
C GLY A 275 -0.83 34.98 4.16
N GLU A 276 -0.16 35.16 3.03
CA GLU A 276 1.01 34.39 2.57
C GLU A 276 0.82 32.87 2.34
N GLY A 277 0.08 32.51 1.31
CA GLY A 277 0.20 31.17 0.71
C GLY A 277 1.56 31.01 0.00
N ARG A 278 2.57 30.47 0.68
CA ARG A 278 3.90 30.21 0.09
C ARG A 278 3.98 28.89 -0.69
N ALA A 279 3.07 27.94 -0.44
CA ALA A 279 2.98 26.67 -1.18
C ALA A 279 1.61 26.49 -1.87
N PRO A 280 1.51 25.70 -2.95
CA PRO A 280 0.23 25.28 -3.50
C PRO A 280 -0.57 24.52 -2.42
N ALA A 281 -1.80 24.97 -2.15
CA ALA A 281 -2.67 24.38 -1.13
C ALA A 281 -2.82 22.85 -1.26
N ALA A 282 -2.75 22.31 -2.49
CA ALA A 282 -2.80 20.88 -2.74
C ALA A 282 -1.59 20.12 -2.15
N VAL A 283 -0.37 20.64 -2.28
CA VAL A 283 0.85 20.02 -1.73
C VAL A 283 0.82 20.07 -0.21
N LEU A 284 0.32 21.18 0.32
CA LEU A 284 0.09 21.34 1.75
C LEU A 284 -0.79 20.22 2.27
N ARG A 285 -1.98 20.05 1.67
CA ARG A 285 -2.98 19.05 2.06
C ARG A 285 -2.47 17.63 1.96
N ALA A 286 -1.67 17.31 0.93
CA ALA A 286 -0.99 16.02 0.84
C ALA A 286 -0.11 15.79 2.08
N ALA A 287 0.70 16.76 2.49
CA ALA A 287 1.55 16.62 3.67
C ALA A 287 0.80 16.61 5.02
N LEU A 288 -0.53 16.81 5.04
CA LEU A 288 -1.32 16.76 6.27
C LEU A 288 -1.72 15.33 6.66
N ALA A 289 -1.65 14.34 5.77
CA ALA A 289 -1.91 12.96 6.20
C ALA A 289 -0.73 12.47 7.07
N LEU A 290 -0.98 12.12 8.35
CA LEU A 290 0.06 11.59 9.26
C LEU A 290 0.90 10.49 8.60
N PRO A 291 2.17 10.32 9.00
CA PRO A 291 3.05 9.32 8.42
C PRO A 291 2.44 7.91 8.39
N ILE A 292 1.75 7.54 9.47
CA ILE A 292 1.04 6.26 9.59
C ILE A 292 -0.11 6.11 8.59
N HIS A 293 -0.80 7.20 8.21
CA HIS A 293 -1.86 7.16 7.18
C HIS A 293 -1.27 6.87 5.79
N TYR A 294 -0.16 7.50 5.43
CA TYR A 294 0.55 7.19 4.19
C TYR A 294 1.05 5.75 4.15
N ALA A 295 1.67 5.29 5.25
CA ALA A 295 2.19 3.93 5.38
C ALA A 295 1.07 2.88 5.35
N SER A 296 -0.10 3.16 5.93
CA SER A 296 -1.23 2.23 5.97
C SER A 296 -2.09 2.32 4.72
N ALA A 297 -2.84 3.42 4.55
CA ALA A 297 -3.82 3.59 3.50
C ALA A 297 -3.19 3.55 2.10
N GLY A 298 -2.02 4.16 1.96
CA GLY A 298 -1.29 4.14 0.70
C GLY A 298 -0.78 2.75 0.31
N VAL A 299 -0.16 2.02 1.25
CA VAL A 299 0.34 0.66 0.96
C VAL A 299 -0.82 -0.31 0.74
N MET A 300 -1.92 -0.15 1.49
CA MET A 300 -3.16 -0.88 1.28
C MET A 300 -3.68 -0.66 -0.14
N GLY A 301 -3.80 0.61 -0.56
CA GLY A 301 -4.19 0.97 -1.93
C GLY A 301 -3.27 0.36 -2.98
N ALA A 302 -1.95 0.50 -2.79
CA ALA A 302 -0.96 -0.06 -3.71
C ALA A 302 -1.07 -1.60 -3.83
N ALA A 303 -1.28 -2.30 -2.71
CA ALA A 303 -1.46 -3.75 -2.69
C ALA A 303 -2.79 -4.17 -3.36
N MET A 304 -3.87 -3.43 -3.13
CA MET A 304 -5.16 -3.65 -3.81
C MET A 304 -5.04 -3.45 -5.32
N GLY A 305 -4.40 -2.37 -5.76
CA GLY A 305 -4.22 -2.08 -7.19
C GLY A 305 -3.37 -3.13 -7.90
N LEU A 306 -2.29 -3.60 -7.26
CA LEU A 306 -1.51 -4.74 -7.74
C LEU A 306 -2.38 -5.99 -7.89
N GLY A 307 -3.12 -6.36 -6.84
CA GLY A 307 -3.98 -7.55 -6.88
C GLY A 307 -5.08 -7.46 -7.94
N TRP A 308 -5.71 -6.29 -8.08
CA TRP A 308 -6.71 -6.04 -9.12
C TRP A 308 -6.11 -6.19 -10.51
N SER A 309 -4.93 -5.62 -10.73
CA SER A 309 -4.26 -5.69 -12.03
C SER A 309 -3.82 -7.11 -12.41
N GLN A 310 -3.47 -7.96 -11.45
CA GLN A 310 -3.19 -9.37 -11.74
C GLN A 310 -4.45 -10.09 -12.23
N VAL A 311 -5.58 -9.94 -11.52
CA VAL A 311 -6.85 -10.60 -11.87
C VAL A 311 -7.38 -10.16 -13.24
N MET A 312 -7.36 -8.86 -13.53
CA MET A 312 -7.93 -8.31 -14.77
C MET A 312 -7.13 -8.64 -16.03
N PHE A 313 -5.81 -8.87 -15.90
CA PHE A 313 -4.91 -8.92 -17.04
C PHE A 313 -4.17 -10.27 -17.21
N GLU A 314 -3.95 -11.05 -16.15
CA GLU A 314 -3.39 -12.42 -16.29
C GLU A 314 -4.43 -13.43 -16.84
N THR A 315 -5.72 -13.12 -16.75
CA THR A 315 -6.80 -13.96 -17.30
C THR A 315 -6.84 -14.03 -18.83
N ARG A 316 -5.98 -13.30 -19.56
CA ARG A 316 -6.07 -13.14 -21.02
C ARG A 316 -5.11 -13.96 -21.88
N ILE A 317 -4.25 -14.81 -21.32
CA ILE A 317 -3.42 -15.69 -22.15
C ILE A 317 -3.58 -17.12 -21.66
N PRO A 318 -4.60 -17.86 -22.14
CA PRO A 318 -4.45 -19.29 -22.26
C PRO A 318 -3.20 -19.49 -23.10
N SER A 319 -2.13 -20.02 -22.50
CA SER A 319 -1.04 -20.60 -23.26
C SER A 319 -1.67 -21.73 -24.07
N ALA A 320 -2.13 -21.41 -25.29
CA ALA A 320 -2.49 -22.39 -26.27
C ALA A 320 -1.31 -23.35 -26.32
N SER A 321 -1.59 -24.56 -25.86
CA SER A 321 -0.66 -25.63 -25.61
C SER A 321 0.29 -25.79 -26.79
N ALA A 322 1.57 -25.53 -26.55
CA ALA A 322 2.66 -26.04 -27.39
C ALA A 322 2.65 -27.58 -27.48
N ASP A 323 1.82 -28.25 -26.67
CA ASP A 323 1.56 -29.68 -26.75
C ASP A 323 0.71 -30.10 -27.97
N GLY A 324 0.20 -29.15 -28.76
CA GLY A 324 -0.47 -29.43 -30.04
C GLY A 324 0.48 -29.78 -31.19
N GLU A 325 1.76 -29.47 -31.09
CA GLU A 325 2.71 -29.62 -32.22
C GLU A 325 3.56 -30.89 -32.12
N ALA A 326 3.61 -31.56 -30.97
CA ALA A 326 4.30 -32.85 -30.81
C ALA A 326 3.46 -34.07 -31.27
N ALA A 327 2.17 -33.89 -31.56
CA ALA A 327 1.30 -34.96 -32.07
C ALA A 327 1.17 -34.98 -33.61
N ALA A 328 1.80 -34.02 -34.32
CA ALA A 328 1.67 -33.86 -35.77
C ALA A 328 2.95 -34.18 -36.57
N SER A 329 4.07 -34.49 -35.91
CA SER A 329 5.27 -35.03 -36.57
C SER A 329 5.39 -36.53 -36.28
N GLY A 330 4.68 -37.31 -37.09
CA GLY A 330 5.05 -38.71 -37.35
C GLY A 330 6.36 -38.80 -38.14
#